data_AF-A0A973KN48-F1
#
_entry.id   AF-A0A973KN48-F1
#
_cell.length_a   1.000
_cell.length_b   1.000
_cell.length_c   1.000
_cell.angle_alpha   90.00
_cell.angle_beta   90.00
_cell.angle_gamma   90.00
#
_symmetry.space_group_name_H-M   'P 1'
#
loop_
_entity.id
_entity.type
_entity.pdbx_description
1 polymer ?
#
loop_
_entity_poly.entity_id
_entity_poly.type
_entity_poly.pdbx_seq_one_letter_code
_entity_poly.pdbx_strand_id
1 'polypeptide(L)'
;AAAAVPDAAAHAARVRDLFLPDVLRYEVGSDAVFAVDRRNGRGPADCVPEVMFELVLGVPVKLGLDASSATGVPSDVFPYLSAAGARR
;
A
#
# COMPACT_ATOMS: atom_id res chain seq x y z
N ALA A 1 6.47 11.50 19.61
CA ALA A 1 5.10 11.37 19.06
C ALA A 1 5.10 12.00 17.67
N ALA A 2 4.59 11.31 16.66
CA ALA A 2 4.45 11.92 15.33
C ALA A 2 3.40 13.05 15.41
N ALA A 3 3.75 14.24 14.91
CA ALA A 3 2.87 15.39 14.93
C ALA A 3 1.79 15.21 13.85
N ALA A 4 0.51 15.37 14.20
CA ALA A 4 -0.58 15.29 13.23
C ALA A 4 -0.46 16.35 12.13
N VAL A 5 -1.11 16.13 10.98
CA VAL A 5 -1.13 17.10 9.88
C VAL A 5 -1.65 18.48 10.33
N PRO A 6 -0.97 19.58 9.97
CA PRO A 6 -1.34 20.92 10.42
C PRO A 6 -2.65 21.43 9.80
N ASP A 7 -3.03 20.92 8.62
CA ASP A 7 -4.31 21.21 7.96
C ASP A 7 -5.00 19.90 7.56
N ALA A 8 -5.93 19.46 8.42
CA ALA A 8 -6.69 18.24 8.22
C ALA A 8 -7.66 18.32 7.01
N ALA A 9 -8.18 19.50 6.68
CA ALA A 9 -9.14 19.66 5.59
C ALA A 9 -8.46 19.55 4.23
N ALA A 10 -7.30 20.20 4.06
CA ALA A 10 -6.50 20.07 2.85
C ALA A 10 -6.00 18.62 2.66
N HIS A 11 -5.64 17.94 3.76
CA HIS A 11 -5.26 16.53 3.70
C HIS A 11 -6.42 15.64 3.26
N ALA A 12 -7.59 15.80 3.86
CA ALA A 12 -8.79 15.05 3.47
C ALA A 12 -9.18 15.25 2.01
N ALA A 13 -9.05 16.47 1.48
CA ALA A 13 -9.30 16.76 0.07
C ALA A 13 -8.35 16.00 -0.87
N ARG A 14 -7.05 15.98 -0.57
CA ARG A 14 -6.07 15.19 -1.35
C ARG A 14 -6.36 13.69 -1.30
N VAL A 15 -6.67 13.17 -0.11
CA VAL A 15 -7.05 11.75 0.05
C VAL A 15 -8.29 11.43 -0.79
N ARG A 16 -9.33 12.27 -0.73
CA ARG A 16 -10.53 12.12 -1.56
C ARG A 16 -10.18 12.03 -3.05
N ASP A 17 -9.38 12.97 -3.55
CA ASP A 17 -9.03 13.05 -4.97
C ASP A 17 -8.14 11.88 -5.44
N LEU A 18 -7.42 11.23 -4.52
CA LEU A 18 -6.65 10.02 -4.80
C LEU A 18 -7.55 8.79 -5.00
N PHE A 19 -8.67 8.70 -4.29
CA PHE A 19 -9.58 7.54 -4.33
C PHE A 19 -10.82 7.73 -5.18
N LEU A 20 -11.22 8.95 -5.52
CA LEU A 20 -12.45 9.20 -6.26
C LEU A 20 -12.18 9.82 -7.64
N PRO A 21 -12.99 9.45 -8.66
CA PRO A 21 -14.11 8.50 -8.61
C PRO A 21 -13.67 7.02 -8.65
N ASP A 22 -12.42 6.74 -9.01
CA ASP A 22 -11.91 5.37 -9.18
C ASP A 22 -11.27 4.85 -7.90
N VAL A 23 -12.08 4.20 -7.06
CA VAL A 23 -11.70 3.65 -5.74
C VAL A 23 -10.48 2.72 -5.82
N LEU A 24 -10.20 2.17 -7.01
CA LEU A 24 -9.01 1.38 -7.32
C LEU A 24 -8.57 1.65 -8.77
N ARG A 25 -8.06 2.86 -9.05
CA ARG A 25 -7.44 3.14 -10.35
C ARG A 25 -6.38 2.06 -10.63
N TYR A 26 -6.53 1.39 -11.77
CA TYR A 26 -5.65 0.32 -12.19
C TYR A 26 -5.44 0.41 -13.70
N GLU A 27 -4.17 0.53 -14.11
CA GLU A 27 -3.75 0.58 -15.50
C GLU A 27 -3.00 -0.71 -15.85
N VAL A 28 -3.62 -1.53 -16.69
CA VAL A 28 -3.04 -2.81 -17.14
C VAL A 28 -1.70 -2.56 -17.84
N GLY A 29 -0.68 -3.36 -17.51
CA GLY A 29 0.65 -3.25 -18.12
C GLY A 29 1.57 -2.23 -17.44
N SER A 30 1.14 -1.60 -16.34
CA SER A 30 1.97 -0.72 -15.52
C SER A 30 2.24 -1.34 -14.13
N ASP A 31 3.35 -0.94 -13.50
CA ASP A 31 3.76 -1.48 -12.21
C ASP A 31 2.73 -1.21 -11.11
N ALA A 32 2.50 -2.22 -10.27
CA ALA A 32 1.61 -2.06 -9.13
C ALA A 32 2.19 -1.08 -8.11
N VAL A 33 1.40 -0.10 -7.67
CA VAL A 33 1.84 0.90 -6.68
C VAL A 33 0.75 1.17 -5.67
N PHE A 34 1.06 0.97 -4.39
CA PHE A 34 0.20 1.33 -3.28
C PHE A 34 0.93 2.28 -2.32
N ALA A 35 0.89 3.58 -2.62
CA ALA A 35 1.58 4.63 -1.85
C ALA A 35 0.61 5.75 -1.42
N VAL A 36 1.03 6.61 -0.49
CA VAL A 36 0.19 7.67 0.10
C VAL A 36 -0.34 8.67 -0.94
N ASP A 37 0.42 8.89 -2.00
CA ASP A 37 0.15 9.86 -3.07
C ASP A 37 -0.17 9.22 -4.43
N ARG A 38 -0.03 7.88 -4.55
CA ARG A 38 -0.21 7.16 -5.81
C ARG A 38 -0.88 5.80 -5.61
N ARG A 39 -1.83 5.48 -6.50
CA ARG A 39 -2.54 4.19 -6.55
C ARG A 39 -2.49 3.60 -7.95
N ASN A 40 -2.15 2.31 -8.01
CA ASN A 40 -2.24 1.47 -9.19
C ASN A 40 -2.27 -0.01 -8.76
N GLY A 41 -3.37 -0.47 -8.17
CA GLY A 41 -3.40 -1.78 -7.51
C GLY A 41 -2.44 -1.86 -6.30
N ARG A 42 -1.97 -3.08 -5.99
CA ARG A 42 -0.95 -3.33 -4.95
C ARG A 42 -0.17 -4.61 -5.24
N GLY A 43 1.08 -4.66 -4.82
CA GLY A 43 1.89 -5.87 -4.81
C GLY A 43 1.50 -6.83 -3.67
N PRO A 44 1.85 -8.13 -3.79
CA PRO A 44 1.63 -9.11 -2.72
C PRO A 44 2.44 -8.83 -1.44
N ALA A 45 3.61 -8.18 -1.58
CA ALA A 45 4.54 -7.89 -0.49
C ALA A 45 4.42 -6.46 0.08
N ASP A 46 3.49 -5.64 -0.44
CA ASP A 46 3.31 -4.28 0.05
C ASP A 46 2.75 -4.27 1.47
N CYS A 47 3.35 -3.44 2.34
CA CYS A 47 2.86 -3.24 3.70
C CYS A 47 1.65 -2.27 3.70
N VAL A 48 0.50 -2.79 3.27
CA VAL A 48 -0.76 -2.05 3.18
C VAL A 48 -1.09 -1.26 4.47
N PRO A 49 -0.93 -1.83 5.68
CA PRO A 49 -1.27 -1.12 6.91
C PRO A 49 -0.46 0.17 7.12
N GLU A 50 0.84 0.21 6.82
CA GLU A 50 1.66 1.44 7.00
C GLU A 50 1.15 2.57 6.10
N VAL A 51 0.83 2.25 4.84
CA VAL A 51 0.32 3.22 3.87
C VAL A 51 -1.08 3.71 4.26
N MET A 52 -1.93 2.84 4.80
CA MET A 52 -3.26 3.22 5.29
C MET A 52 -3.19 4.08 6.55
N PHE A 53 -2.26 3.77 7.47
CA PHE A 53 -2.03 4.60 8.65
C PHE A 53 -1.51 5.98 8.27
N GLU A 54 -0.54 6.05 7.37
CA GLU A 54 -0.03 7.33 6.89
C GLU A 54 -1.10 8.13 6.13
N LEU A 55 -1.95 7.47 5.35
CA LEU A 55 -3.08 8.12 4.70
C LEU A 55 -4.05 8.76 5.70
N VAL A 56 -4.40 8.05 6.78
CA VAL A 56 -5.38 8.52 7.78
C VAL A 56 -4.78 9.56 8.71
N LEU A 57 -3.57 9.33 9.20
CA LEU A 57 -2.91 10.17 10.20
C LEU A 57 -2.15 11.33 9.55
N GLY A 58 -1.84 11.21 8.26
CA GLY A 58 -1.00 12.12 7.50
C GLY A 58 0.46 12.16 7.98
N VAL A 59 0.89 11.11 8.70
CA VAL A 59 2.28 10.90 9.12
C VAL A 59 2.67 9.43 9.03
N PRO A 60 3.93 9.10 8.66
CA PRO A 60 4.38 7.72 8.57
C PRO A 60 4.26 6.98 9.91
N VAL A 61 3.66 5.79 9.89
CA VAL A 61 3.63 4.87 11.02
C VAL A 61 4.35 3.59 10.63
N LYS A 62 5.53 3.36 11.22
CA LYS A 62 6.32 2.16 11.00
C LYS A 62 5.83 1.03 11.89
N LEU A 63 5.48 -0.10 11.28
CA LEU A 63 5.10 -1.35 11.93
C LEU A 63 6.28 -2.31 12.05
N GLY A 64 7.41 -2.01 11.40
CA GLY A 64 8.56 -2.90 11.34
C GLY A 64 8.31 -4.11 10.44
N LEU A 65 7.34 -4.00 9.53
CA LEU A 65 7.01 -5.00 8.52
C LEU A 65 7.39 -4.42 7.16
N ASP A 66 8.26 -5.09 6.45
CA ASP A 66 8.65 -4.74 5.08
C ASP A 66 8.57 -5.98 4.18
N ALA A 67 8.96 -5.84 2.91
CA ALA A 67 8.92 -6.94 1.94
C ALA A 67 9.74 -8.18 2.39
N SER A 68 10.73 -8.02 3.27
CA SER A 68 11.49 -9.14 3.84
C SER A 68 10.68 -9.98 4.84
N SER A 69 9.56 -9.44 5.34
CA SER A 69 8.64 -10.18 6.21
C SER A 69 7.79 -11.21 5.45
N ALA A 70 7.78 -11.18 4.11
CA ALA A 70 7.12 -12.18 3.30
C ALA A 70 7.87 -13.53 3.35
N THR A 71 7.13 -14.64 3.49
CA THR A 71 7.71 -15.98 3.69
C THR A 71 8.27 -16.64 2.42
N GLY A 72 8.27 -15.94 1.29
CA GLY A 72 8.84 -16.41 0.03
C GLY A 72 8.69 -15.39 -1.09
N VAL A 73 9.40 -15.62 -2.20
CA VAL A 73 9.37 -14.75 -3.38
C VAL A 73 8.05 -14.96 -4.16
N PRO A 74 7.28 -13.90 -4.45
CA PRO A 74 6.09 -13.99 -5.31
C PRO A 74 6.43 -14.56 -6.69
N SER A 75 5.58 -15.43 -7.22
CA SER A 75 5.71 -15.93 -8.59
C SER A 75 5.42 -14.82 -9.62
N ASP A 76 6.04 -14.91 -10.80
CA ASP A 76 5.72 -14.13 -11.99
C ASP A 76 4.53 -14.68 -12.79
N VAL A 77 3.98 -15.83 -12.38
CA VAL A 77 2.81 -16.46 -13.00
C VAL A 77 1.59 -16.28 -12.11
N PHE A 78 0.46 -15.86 -12.69
CA PHE A 78 -0.82 -15.73 -12.00
C PHE A 78 -1.17 -17.03 -11.24
N PRO A 79 -1.57 -16.98 -9.94
CA PRO A 79 -1.99 -15.80 -9.18
C PRO A 79 -0.88 -15.04 -8.43
N TYR A 80 0.38 -15.17 -8.82
CA TYR A 80 1.55 -14.46 -8.28
C TYR A 80 1.88 -14.77 -6.82
N LEU A 81 1.42 -15.93 -6.33
CA LEU A 81 1.69 -16.37 -4.97
C LEU A 81 3.03 -17.08 -4.87
N SER A 82 3.71 -16.92 -3.73
CA SER A 82 4.91 -17.69 -3.42
C SER A 82 4.56 -19.19 -3.33
N ALA A 83 5.50 -20.06 -3.70
CA ALA A 83 5.32 -21.50 -3.55
C ALA A 83 5.02 -21.86 -2.09
N ALA A 84 4.12 -22.82 -1.87
CA ALA A 84 3.84 -23.30 -0.53
C ALA A 84 5.13 -23.84 0.10
N GLY A 85 5.54 -23.28 1.25
CA GLY A 85 6.66 -23.81 2.01
C GLY A 85 6.39 -25.28 2.38
N ALA A 86 7.42 -26.12 2.30
CA ALA A 86 7.31 -27.51 2.75
C ALA A 86 6.81 -27.52 4.21
N ARG A 87 5.65 -28.16 4.44
CA ARG A 87 5.15 -28.37 5.80
C ARG A 87 6.19 -29.18 6.57
N ARG A 88 6.76 -28.58 7.63
CA ARG A 88 7.53 -29.32 8.64
C ARG A 88 6.59 -30.03 9.59
#